data_AF-A0A7J2YU42-F1
#
_entry.id   AF-A0A7J2YU42-F1
#
_cell.length_a   1.000
_cell.length_b   1.000
_cell.length_c   1.000
_cell.angle_alpha   90.00
_cell.angle_beta   90.00
_cell.angle_gamma   90.00
#
_symmetry.space_group_name_H-M   'P 1'
#
loop_
_entity.id
_entity.type
_entity.pdbx_description
1 polymer ?
#
loop_
_entity_poly.entity_id
_entity_poly.type
_entity_poly.pdbx_seq_one_letter_code
_entity_poly.pdbx_strand_id
1 'polypeptide(L)'
;MDTLAFANLLLDVASIINFIALLWMLRAIIKNRNYLRGFSVVGSFLTFISIVGFELAYHLIGNVVGFAFGWATVAFWFVAFIYTLRIKLREKRKQKENSRLS
;
A
#
# COMPACT_ATOMS: atom_id res chain seq x y z
N MET A 1 -0.56 20.52 -27.40
CA MET A 1 -0.33 19.36 -26.52
C MET A 1 -1.51 18.44 -26.71
N ASP A 2 -1.27 17.19 -27.10
CA ASP A 2 -2.32 16.21 -27.27
C ASP A 2 -2.92 15.83 -25.92
N THR A 3 -4.22 15.54 -25.88
CA THR A 3 -4.95 15.18 -24.65
C THR A 3 -4.32 14.00 -23.92
N LEU A 4 -3.77 13.03 -24.67
CA LEU A 4 -2.99 11.90 -24.12
C LEU A 4 -1.68 12.33 -23.45
N ALA A 5 -0.96 13.29 -24.05
CA ALA A 5 0.28 13.80 -23.47
C ALA A 5 0.02 14.58 -22.18
N PHE A 6 -1.06 15.35 -22.14
CA PHE A 6 -1.49 16.04 -20.92
C PHE A 6 -1.94 15.06 -19.82
N ALA A 7 -2.69 14.01 -20.18
CA ALA A 7 -3.09 12.96 -19.25
C ALA A 7 -1.87 12.22 -18.66
N ASN A 8 -0.89 11.85 -19.49
CA ASN A 8 0.33 11.21 -19.01
C ASN A 8 1.12 12.10 -18.05
N LEU A 9 1.23 13.39 -18.35
CA LEU A 9 1.90 14.34 -17.45
C LEU A 9 1.20 14.46 -16.09
N LEU A 10 -0.14 14.46 -16.06
CA LEU A 10 -0.90 14.45 -14.80
C LEU A 10 -0.68 13.16 -14.02
N LEU A 11 -0.65 12.01 -14.70
CA LEU A 11 -0.38 10.70 -14.08
C LEU A 11 1.05 10.61 -13.52
N ASP A 12 2.03 11.20 -14.19
CA ASP A 12 3.41 11.28 -13.72
C ASP A 12 3.48 12.09 -12.42
N VAL A 13 2.86 13.28 -12.40
CA VAL A 13 2.81 14.13 -11.20
C VAL A 13 2.09 13.42 -10.06
N ALA A 14 0.97 12.76 -10.33
CA ALA A 14 0.24 11.99 -9.32
C ALA A 14 1.09 10.84 -8.76
N SER A 15 1.84 10.14 -9.62
CA SER A 15 2.74 9.06 -9.22
C SER A 15 3.89 9.54 -8.34
N ILE A 16 4.48 10.70 -8.66
CA ILE A 16 5.53 11.34 -7.86
C ILE A 16 5.00 11.73 -6.48
N ILE A 17 3.83 12.38 -6.42
CA ILE A 17 3.20 12.77 -5.15
C ILE A 17 2.90 11.54 -4.29
N ASN A 18 2.37 10.48 -4.90
CA ASN A 18 2.09 9.22 -4.21
C ASN A 18 3.37 8.59 -3.65
N PHE A 19 4.46 8.63 -4.40
CA PHE A 19 5.76 8.14 -3.95
C PHE A 19 6.30 8.95 -2.75
N ILE A 20 6.18 10.28 -2.76
CA ILE A 20 6.57 11.13 -1.63
C ILE A 20 5.73 10.81 -0.38
N ALA A 21 4.42 10.65 -0.54
CA ALA A 21 3.53 10.26 0.55
C ALA A 21 3.93 8.90 1.15
N LEU A 22 4.32 7.95 0.29
CA LEU A 22 4.83 6.66 0.72
C LEU A 22 6.13 6.76 1.51
N LEU A 23 7.08 7.60 1.08
CA LEU A 23 8.32 7.86 1.83
C LEU A 23 8.04 8.46 3.21
N TRP A 24 7.09 9.39 3.32
CA TRP A 24 6.66 9.94 4.60
C TRP A 24 6.03 8.89 5.50
N MET A 25 5.19 8.01 4.94
CA MET A 25 4.59 6.92 5.69
C MET A 25 5.63 5.91 6.16
N LEU A 26 6.59 5.56 5.30
CA LEU A 26 7.72 4.70 5.65
C LEU A 26 8.54 5.31 6.80
N ARG A 27 8.83 6.62 6.74
CA ARG A 27 9.49 7.35 7.82
C ARG A 27 8.68 7.29 9.13
N ALA A 28 7.36 7.45 9.06
CA ALA A 28 6.49 7.36 10.23
C ALA A 28 6.52 5.95 10.86
N ILE A 29 6.52 4.91 10.03
CA ILE A 29 6.60 3.50 10.46
C ILE A 29 7.95 3.18 11.11
N ILE A 30 9.05 3.67 10.52
CA ILE A 30 10.40 3.49 11.08
C ILE A 30 10.50 4.18 12.45
N LYS A 31 9.95 5.40 12.57
CA LYS A 31 9.93 6.16 13.84
C LYS A 31 9.01 5.53 14.88
N ASN A 32 7.88 4.96 14.47
CA ASN A 32 6.92 4.32 15.36
C ASN A 32 6.34 3.04 14.74
N ARG A 33 6.85 1.89 15.16
CA ARG A 33 6.39 0.58 14.68
C ARG A 33 4.93 0.27 15.03
N ASN A 34 4.35 0.97 16.02
CA ASN A 34 2.92 0.84 16.34
C ASN A 34 2.02 1.54 15.32
N TYR A 35 2.56 2.36 14.40
CA TYR A 35 1.77 3.02 13.36
C TYR A 35 1.00 2.01 12.50
N LEU A 36 1.64 0.88 12.17
CA LEU A 36 1.03 -0.22 11.42
C LEU A 36 -0.07 -0.98 12.19
N ARG A 37 -0.18 -0.81 13.53
CA ARG A 37 -1.25 -1.45 14.32
C ARG A 37 -2.60 -0.77 14.12
N GLY A 38 -2.62 0.49 13.67
CA GLY A 38 -3.86 1.21 13.35
C GLY A 38 -4.49 0.82 12.01
N PHE A 39 -3.83 -0.02 11.21
CA PHE A 39 -4.28 -0.35 9.87
C PHE A 39 -5.27 -1.52 9.90
N SER A 40 -6.36 -1.37 9.15
CA SER A 40 -7.31 -2.47 8.93
C SER A 40 -6.72 -3.49 7.95
N VAL A 41 -6.88 -4.78 8.25
CA VAL A 41 -6.51 -5.88 7.33
C VAL A 41 -7.26 -5.76 6.00
N VAL A 42 -8.56 -5.45 6.05
CA VAL A 42 -9.37 -5.29 4.83
C VAL A 42 -8.93 -4.05 4.06
N GLY A 43 -8.68 -2.94 4.77
CA GLY A 43 -8.21 -1.70 4.14
C GLY A 43 -6.87 -1.90 3.43
N SER A 44 -5.88 -2.49 4.11
CA SER A 44 -4.57 -2.77 3.52
C SER A 44 -4.63 -3.75 2.33
N PHE A 45 -5.52 -4.74 2.38
CA PHE A 45 -5.75 -5.65 1.26
C PHE A 45 -6.38 -4.96 0.04
N LEU A 46 -7.44 -4.18 0.26
CA LEU A 46 -8.11 -3.43 -0.81
C LEU A 46 -7.16 -2.43 -1.45
N THR A 47 -6.36 -1.70 -0.64
CA THR A 47 -5.35 -0.78 -1.16
C THR A 47 -4.30 -1.50 -1.99
N PHE A 48 -3.82 -2.66 -1.53
CA PHE A 48 -2.88 -3.49 -2.30
C PHE A 48 -3.45 -3.88 -3.67
N ILE A 49 -4.67 -4.41 -3.73
CA ILE A 49 -5.31 -4.78 -5.02
C ILE A 49 -5.50 -3.56 -5.91
N SER A 50 -5.96 -2.44 -5.36
CA SER A 50 -6.16 -1.21 -6.12
C SER A 50 -4.87 -0.75 -6.79
N ILE A 51 -3.73 -0.81 -6.08
CA ILE A 51 -2.43 -0.40 -6.64
C ILE A 51 -1.97 -1.36 -7.72
N VAL A 52 -2.19 -2.67 -7.56
CA VAL A 52 -1.93 -3.63 -8.66
C VAL A 52 -2.78 -3.30 -9.88
N GLY A 53 -4.04 -2.90 -9.69
CA GLY A 53 -4.91 -2.42 -10.77
C GLY A 53 -4.37 -1.16 -11.45
N PHE A 54 -3.88 -0.18 -10.67
CA PHE A 54 -3.25 1.03 -11.21
C PHE A 54 -1.98 0.72 -12.00
N GLU A 55 -1.15 -0.21 -11.54
CA GLU A 55 0.04 -0.67 -12.27
C GLU A 55 -0.30 -1.24 -13.65
N LEU A 56 -1.34 -2.08 -13.72
CA LEU A 56 -1.83 -2.60 -14.99
C LEU A 56 -2.34 -1.47 -15.90
N ALA A 57 -3.03 -0.46 -15.34
CA ALA A 57 -3.48 0.70 -16.09
C ALA A 57 -2.30 1.54 -16.63
N TYR A 58 -1.26 1.76 -15.83
CA TYR A 58 -0.05 2.47 -16.28
C TYR A 58 0.67 1.73 -17.39
N HIS A 59 0.76 0.40 -17.30
CA HIS A 59 1.32 -0.43 -18.36
C HIS A 59 0.54 -0.29 -19.67
N LEU A 60 -0.81 -0.34 -19.60
CA LEU A 60 -1.67 -0.22 -20.78
C LEU A 60 -1.62 1.17 -21.43
N ILE A 61 -1.41 2.22 -20.63
CA ILE A 61 -1.31 3.62 -21.10
C ILE A 61 0.11 3.96 -21.61
N GLY A 62 1.09 3.06 -21.40
CA GLY A 62 2.49 3.29 -21.77
C GLY A 62 3.21 4.26 -20.84
N ASN A 63 2.69 4.47 -19.63
CA ASN A 63 3.31 5.33 -18.63
C ASN A 63 4.39 4.57 -17.83
N VAL A 64 5.63 4.67 -18.32
CA VAL A 64 6.79 3.97 -17.76
C VAL A 64 7.19 4.51 -16.37
N VAL A 65 6.98 5.80 -16.11
CA VAL A 65 7.36 6.45 -14.85
C VAL A 65 6.44 5.99 -13.73
N GLY A 66 5.13 6.06 -13.96
CA GLY A 66 4.11 5.53 -13.04
C GLY A 66 4.33 4.05 -12.75
N PHE A 67 4.59 3.25 -13.80
CA PHE A 67 4.86 1.82 -13.67
C PHE A 67 6.11 1.52 -12.83
N ALA A 68 7.23 2.19 -13.08
CA ALA A 68 8.47 1.95 -12.33
C ALA A 68 8.33 2.30 -10.84
N PHE A 69 7.69 3.43 -10.52
CA PHE A 69 7.52 3.88 -9.13
C PHE A 69 6.41 3.14 -8.38
N GLY A 70 5.35 2.72 -9.04
CA GLY A 70 4.25 2.09 -8.33
C GLY A 70 4.55 0.65 -7.91
N TRP A 71 5.55 -0.04 -8.47
CA TRP A 71 6.06 -1.31 -7.90
C TRP A 71 6.59 -1.18 -6.47
N ALA A 72 7.25 -0.05 -6.13
CA ALA A 72 7.65 0.22 -4.75
C ALA A 72 6.42 0.36 -3.84
N THR A 73 5.36 0.96 -4.37
CA THR A 73 4.06 1.12 -3.70
C THR A 73 3.36 -0.23 -3.51
N VAL A 74 3.37 -1.11 -4.51
CA VAL A 74 2.86 -2.49 -4.43
C VAL A 74 3.57 -3.26 -3.32
N ALA A 75 4.91 -3.27 -3.34
CA ALA A 75 5.71 -3.99 -2.36
C ALA A 75 5.45 -3.51 -0.93
N PHE A 76 5.38 -2.19 -0.75
CA PHE A 76 5.07 -1.59 0.55
C PHE A 76 3.70 -2.05 1.09
N TRP A 77 2.64 -1.95 0.27
CA TRP A 77 1.29 -2.29 0.72
C TRP A 77 1.09 -3.80 0.92
N PHE A 78 1.82 -4.62 0.15
CA PHE A 78 1.89 -6.05 0.39
C PHE A 78 2.47 -6.38 1.77
N VAL A 79 3.59 -5.76 2.13
CA VAL A 79 4.21 -5.94 3.45
C VAL A 79 3.29 -5.43 4.56
N ALA A 80 2.66 -4.27 4.37
CA ALA A 80 1.70 -3.71 5.31
C ALA A 80 0.51 -4.65 5.55
N PHE A 81 -0.03 -5.26 4.49
CA PHE A 81 -1.09 -6.26 4.56
C PHE A 81 -0.65 -7.53 5.32
N ILE A 82 0.52 -8.08 5.00
CA ILE A 82 1.05 -9.25 5.73
C ILE A 82 1.21 -8.93 7.23
N TYR A 83 1.71 -7.73 7.54
CA TYR A 83 1.93 -7.32 8.92
C TYR A 83 0.62 -7.18 9.70
N THR A 84 -0.39 -6.52 9.13
CA THR A 84 -1.72 -6.38 9.77
C THR A 84 -2.39 -7.74 9.93
N LEU A 85 -2.27 -8.64 8.95
CA LEU A 85 -2.77 -10.00 9.03
C LEU A 85 -2.11 -10.78 10.18
N ARG A 86 -0.78 -10.71 10.30
CA ARG A 86 -0.03 -11.35 11.39
C ARG A 86 -0.46 -10.85 12.77
N ILE A 87 -0.69 -9.54 12.93
CA ILE A 87 -1.19 -8.99 14.20
C ILE A 87 -2.55 -9.59 14.54
N LYS A 88 -3.50 -9.55 13.59
CA LYS A 88 -4.86 -10.01 13.82
C LYS A 88 -4.93 -11.51 14.14
N LEU A 89 -4.08 -12.32 13.50
CA LEU A 89 -3.97 -13.75 13.80
C LEU A 89 -3.40 -14.01 15.21
N ARG A 90 -2.40 -13.21 15.64
CA ARG A 90 -1.82 -13.32 16.98
C ARG A 90 -2.83 -12.95 18.07
N GLU A 91 -3.62 -11.90 17.85
CA GLU A 91 -4.68 -11.48 18.77
C GLU A 91 -5.78 -12.54 18.91
N LYS A 92 -6.26 -13.10 17.79
CA LYS A 92 -7.22 -14.21 17.82
C LYS A 92 -6.70 -15.44 18.58
N ARG A 93 -5.41 -15.77 18.43
CA ARG A 93 -4.79 -16.91 19.13
C ARG A 93 -4.78 -16.70 20.64
N LYS A 94 -4.40 -15.50 21.11
CA LYS A 94 -4.41 -15.15 22.54
C LYS A 94 -5.82 -15.17 23.15
N GLN A 95 -6.82 -14.67 22.43
CA GLN A 95 -8.22 -14.73 22.87
C GLN A 95 -8.68 -16.18 23.09
N LYS A 96 -8.35 -17.07 22.15
CA LYS A 96 -8.72 -18.49 22.22
C LYS A 96 -8.04 -19.23 23.39
N GLU A 97 -6.83 -18.81 23.75
CA GLU A 97 -6.08 -19.38 24.88
C GLU A 97 -6.68 -18.93 26.23
N ASN A 98 -7.01 -17.65 26.37
CA ASN A 98 -7.68 -17.14 27.58
C ASN A 98 -9.08 -17.74 27.78
N SER A 99 -9.86 -17.97 26.71
CA SER A 99 -11.18 -18.61 26.80
C SER A 99 -11.15 -20.10 27.18
N ARG A 100 -9.97 -20.74 27.13
CA ARG A 100 -9.80 -22.15 27.53
C ARG A 100 -9.31 -22.31 28.97
N LEU A 101 -8.83 -21.22 29.57
CA LEU A 101 -8.31 -21.15 30.93
C LEU A 101 -9.34 -20.57 31.92
N SER A 102 -10.46 -20.05 31.42
CA SER A 102 -11.65 -19.61 32.17
C SER A 102 -12.71 -20.70 32.22
#